data_AF-A0A3B0ZD91-F1
#
_entry.id   AF-A0A3B0ZD91-F1
#
_cell.length_a   1.000
_cell.length_b   1.000
_cell.length_c   1.000
_cell.angle_alpha   90.00
_cell.angle_beta   90.00
_cell.angle_gamma   90.00
#
_symmetry.space_group_name_H-M   'P 1'
#
loop_
_entity.id
_entity.type
_entity.pdbx_description
1 polymer ?
#
loop_
_entity_poly.entity_id
_entity_poly.type
_entity_poly.pdbx_seq_one_letter_code
_entity_poly.pdbx_strand_id
1 'polypeptide(L)'
;MNTLSSYLRKNTMREMANKYGQEMRDRAMAQAKKRKEDFLGARVPKGLRDKVIQSAEAQGISVSILIRRILEKAFEGEESSSIAVTQTNQQQAPVNIAQRFPSVLGWDSIILNKGVSCSACSCGLSTGSRVTLGLSVTGGSPIVLCDHCKRSA
;
A
#
# COMPACT_ATOMS: atom_id res chain seq x y z
N MET A 1 26.20 -7.32 57.04
CA MET A 1 25.51 -7.80 55.84
C MET A 1 25.30 -6.64 54.84
N ASN A 2 26.30 -6.27 54.03
CA ASN A 2 26.17 -5.12 53.09
C ASN A 2 26.79 -5.34 51.69
N THR A 3 27.12 -6.59 51.35
CA THR A 3 27.84 -6.96 50.12
C THR A 3 26.92 -7.31 48.95
N LEU A 4 25.67 -7.72 49.21
CA LEU A 4 24.71 -8.07 48.15
C LEU A 4 24.16 -6.84 47.40
N SER A 5 23.99 -5.70 48.09
CA SER A 5 23.46 -4.46 47.48
C SER A 5 24.47 -3.79 46.52
N SER A 6 25.77 -3.91 46.80
CA SER A 6 26.82 -3.38 45.92
C SER A 6 27.06 -4.26 44.69
N TYR A 7 26.82 -5.58 44.80
CA TYR A 7 26.95 -6.52 43.69
C TYR A 7 25.80 -6.36 42.68
N LEU A 8 24.57 -6.21 43.15
CA LEU A 8 23.39 -5.95 42.30
C LEU A 8 23.51 -4.61 41.56
N ARG A 9 23.98 -3.53 42.22
CA ARG A 9 24.23 -2.23 41.57
C ARG A 9 25.36 -2.26 40.54
N LYS A 10 26.38 -3.09 40.73
CA LYS A 10 27.47 -3.25 39.73
C LYS A 10 27.00 -4.03 38.50
N ASN A 11 26.13 -5.01 38.68
CA ASN A 11 25.55 -5.76 37.56
C ASN A 11 24.63 -4.89 36.70
N THR A 12 23.79 -4.04 37.31
CA THR A 12 22.93 -3.13 36.54
C THR A 12 23.71 -2.09 35.74
N MET A 13 24.77 -1.52 36.33
CA MET A 13 25.63 -0.56 35.62
C MET A 13 26.38 -1.21 34.45
N ARG A 14 26.82 -2.46 34.61
CA ARG A 14 27.48 -3.23 33.54
C ARG A 14 26.52 -3.57 32.41
N GLU A 15 25.28 -3.93 32.73
CA GLU A 15 24.24 -4.25 31.76
C GLU A 15 23.80 -3.02 30.96
N MET A 16 23.63 -1.88 31.63
CA MET A 16 23.36 -0.60 30.97
C MET A 16 24.51 -0.17 30.05
N ALA A 17 25.77 -0.34 30.48
CA ALA A 17 26.93 -0.04 29.64
C ALA A 17 27.00 -0.93 28.40
N ASN A 18 26.70 -2.24 28.54
CA ASN A 18 26.64 -3.18 27.41
C ASN A 18 25.53 -2.81 26.42
N LYS A 19 24.33 -2.49 26.93
CA LYS A 19 23.19 -2.09 26.09
C LYS A 19 23.49 -0.80 25.33
N TYR A 20 24.05 0.20 26.00
CA TYR A 20 24.48 1.44 25.35
C TYR A 20 25.55 1.19 24.28
N GLY A 21 26.51 0.30 24.57
CA GLY A 21 27.52 -0.12 23.60
C GLY A 21 26.93 -0.81 22.36
N GLN A 22 25.90 -1.65 22.53
CA GLN A 22 25.17 -2.28 21.43
C GLN A 22 24.43 -1.24 20.59
N GLU A 23 23.66 -0.35 21.22
CA GLU A 23 22.92 0.71 20.51
C GLU A 23 23.84 1.62 19.69
N MET A 24 25.03 1.95 20.21
CA MET A 24 26.03 2.74 19.50
C MET A 24 26.60 2.00 18.29
N ARG A 25 26.84 0.69 18.40
CA ARG A 25 27.28 -0.15 17.27
C ARG A 25 26.19 -0.28 16.20
N ASP A 26 24.95 -0.48 16.61
CA ASP A 26 23.82 -0.61 15.68
C ASP A 26 23.59 0.70 14.91
N ARG A 27 23.66 1.85 15.58
CA ARG A 27 23.61 3.17 14.93
C ARG A 27 24.76 3.37 13.95
N ALA A 28 25.98 3.01 14.34
CA ALA A 28 27.15 3.11 13.46
C ALA A 28 27.02 2.20 12.23
N MET A 29 26.53 0.97 12.40
CA MET A 29 26.29 0.02 11.31
C MET A 29 25.16 0.48 10.39
N ALA A 30 24.06 0.99 10.93
CA ALA A 30 22.97 1.55 10.14
C ALA A 30 23.42 2.78 9.32
N GLN A 31 24.23 3.65 9.93
CA GLN A 31 24.79 4.80 9.24
C GLN A 31 25.82 4.41 8.18
N ALA A 32 26.63 3.38 8.44
CA ALA A 32 27.55 2.81 7.45
C ALA A 32 26.79 2.15 6.29
N LYS A 33 25.68 1.46 6.56
CA LYS A 33 24.82 0.87 5.52
C LYS A 33 24.19 1.95 4.63
N LYS A 34 23.72 3.07 5.19
CA LYS A 34 23.27 4.25 4.43
C LYS A 34 24.36 4.83 3.50
N ARG A 35 25.64 4.69 3.85
CA ARG A 35 26.77 5.13 3.00
C ARG A 35 27.13 4.13 1.90
N LYS A 36 26.63 2.89 1.99
CA LYS A 36 26.81 1.82 1.00
C LYS A 36 25.57 1.69 0.11
N GLU A 37 24.95 2.82 -0.23
CA GLU A 37 23.90 2.82 -1.24
C GLU A 37 24.54 2.81 -2.62
N ASP A 38 24.18 1.82 -3.44
CA ASP A 38 24.70 1.67 -4.79
C ASP A 38 23.99 2.63 -5.75
N PHE A 39 24.75 3.16 -6.72
CA PHE A 39 24.22 4.06 -7.74
C PHE A 39 23.62 3.26 -8.91
N LEU A 40 22.33 3.47 -9.17
CA LEU A 40 21.63 2.91 -10.32
C LEU A 40 21.41 3.97 -11.40
N GLY A 41 22.06 3.81 -12.55
CA GLY A 41 21.84 4.65 -13.73
C GLY A 41 20.79 4.06 -14.67
N ALA A 42 19.84 4.86 -15.13
CA ALA A 42 18.82 4.44 -16.11
C ALA A 42 18.66 5.50 -17.23
N ARG A 43 18.39 5.05 -18.46
CA ARG A 43 18.00 5.95 -19.55
C ARG A 43 16.50 6.24 -19.44
N VAL A 44 16.14 7.51 -19.33
CA VAL A 44 14.74 7.96 -19.23
C VAL A 44 14.43 9.02 -20.29
N PRO A 45 13.25 8.97 -20.94
CA PRO A 45 12.81 10.02 -21.84
C PRO A 45 12.77 11.38 -21.16
N LYS A 46 13.08 12.47 -21.89
CA LYS A 46 13.12 13.83 -21.33
C LYS A 46 11.82 14.22 -20.61
N GLY A 47 10.68 13.99 -21.26
CA GLY A 47 9.38 14.32 -20.65
C GLY A 47 9.07 13.55 -19.36
N LEU A 48 9.62 12.35 -19.17
CA LEU A 48 9.49 11.61 -17.91
C LEU A 48 10.41 12.20 -16.83
N ARG A 49 11.65 12.52 -17.19
CA ARG A 49 12.61 13.19 -16.29
C ARG A 49 12.03 14.49 -15.75
N ASP A 50 11.44 15.30 -16.62
CA ASP A 50 10.90 16.61 -16.22
C ASP A 50 9.72 16.47 -15.25
N LYS A 51 8.83 15.49 -15.49
CA LYS A 51 7.73 15.16 -14.56
C LYS A 51 8.23 14.71 -13.20
N VAL A 52 9.30 13.92 -13.16
CA VAL A 52 9.90 13.46 -11.89
C VAL A 52 10.48 14.64 -11.12
N ILE A 53 11.17 15.56 -11.79
CA ILE A 53 11.71 16.78 -11.17
C ILE A 53 10.58 17.63 -10.60
N GLN A 54 9.56 17.93 -11.40
CA GLN A 54 8.40 18.72 -10.98
C GLN A 54 7.66 18.09 -9.79
N SER A 55 7.49 16.76 -9.80
CA SER A 55 6.85 16.04 -8.70
C SER A 55 7.67 16.09 -7.40
N ALA A 56 9.00 16.02 -7.51
CA ALA A 56 9.89 16.13 -6.36
C ALA A 56 9.84 17.54 -5.74
N GLU A 57 9.87 18.58 -6.58
CA GLU A 57 9.74 19.98 -6.18
C GLU A 57 8.40 20.26 -5.49
N ALA A 58 7.29 19.78 -6.08
CA ALA A 58 5.96 19.94 -5.50
C ALA A 58 5.83 19.27 -4.12
N GLN A 59 6.60 18.22 -3.86
CA GLN A 59 6.65 17.52 -2.57
C GLN A 59 7.74 18.05 -1.62
N GLY A 60 8.55 19.03 -2.05
CA GLY A 60 9.65 19.59 -1.24
C GLY A 60 10.75 18.57 -0.92
N ILE A 61 10.94 17.54 -1.75
CA ILE A 61 11.96 16.51 -1.56
C ILE A 61 12.92 16.45 -2.75
N SER A 62 14.09 15.85 -2.56
CA SER A 62 15.01 15.62 -3.66
C SER A 62 14.52 14.49 -4.57
N VAL A 63 14.91 14.56 -5.85
CA VAL A 63 14.57 13.56 -6.86
C VAL A 63 14.99 12.15 -6.45
N SER A 64 16.16 11.99 -5.81
CA SER A 64 16.64 10.68 -5.34
C SER A 64 15.74 10.09 -4.25
N ILE A 65 15.21 10.91 -3.35
CA ILE A 65 14.27 10.46 -2.30
C ILE A 65 12.92 10.07 -2.92
N LEU A 66 12.43 10.85 -3.88
CA LEU A 66 11.20 10.51 -4.60
C LEU A 66 11.34 9.16 -5.33
N ILE A 67 12.43 8.99 -6.11
CA ILE A 67 12.69 7.76 -6.85
C ILE A 67 12.79 6.57 -5.91
N ARG A 68 13.52 6.70 -4.79
CA ARG A 68 13.63 5.64 -3.78
C ARG A 68 12.26 5.20 -3.27
N ARG A 69 11.42 6.15 -2.82
CA ARG A 69 10.07 5.84 -2.30
C ARG A 69 9.18 5.15 -3.32
N ILE A 70 9.25 5.59 -4.58
CA ILE A 70 8.47 4.99 -5.67
C ILE A 70 8.91 3.54 -5.89
N LEU A 71 10.21 3.27 -5.92
CA LEU A 71 10.75 1.91 -6.07
C LEU A 71 10.40 1.04 -4.86
N GLU A 72 10.62 1.52 -3.63
CA GLU A 72 10.25 0.79 -2.40
C GLU A 72 8.77 0.39 -2.43
N LYS A 73 7.87 1.33 -2.73
CA LYS A 73 6.44 1.07 -2.84
C LYS A 73 6.07 0.09 -3.96
N ALA A 74 6.76 0.16 -5.09
CA ALA A 74 6.49 -0.75 -6.22
C ALA A 74 6.84 -2.20 -5.85
N PHE A 75 7.96 -2.40 -5.15
CA PHE A 75 8.47 -3.71 -4.78
C PHE A 75 7.87 -4.28 -3.48
N GLU A 76 7.32 -3.45 -2.59
CA GLU A 76 6.60 -3.90 -1.38
C GLU A 76 5.42 -4.85 -1.69
N GLY A 77 4.88 -4.81 -2.91
CA GLY A 77 3.80 -5.71 -3.37
C GLY A 77 4.26 -6.96 -4.14
N GLU A 78 5.54 -7.09 -4.47
CA GLU A 78 6.03 -8.15 -5.38
C GLU A 78 6.31 -9.49 -4.68
N GLU A 79 6.48 -9.52 -3.35
CA GLU A 79 6.67 -10.77 -2.57
C GLU A 79 5.46 -11.73 -2.65
N SER A 80 4.31 -11.30 -3.17
CA SER A 80 3.10 -12.13 -3.31
C SER A 80 2.54 -12.16 -4.73
N SER A 81 3.26 -11.63 -5.72
CA SER A 81 2.70 -11.46 -7.06
C SER A 81 3.79 -11.47 -8.11
N SER A 82 4.29 -12.67 -8.40
CA SER A 82 4.79 -12.99 -9.74
C SER A 82 3.62 -12.86 -10.72
N ILE A 83 3.37 -11.63 -11.19
CA ILE A 83 2.27 -11.35 -12.10
C ILE A 83 2.80 -10.63 -13.35
N ALA A 84 2.52 -11.30 -14.45
CA ALA A 84 2.23 -10.75 -15.76
C ALA A 84 1.95 -9.24 -15.77
N VAL A 85 2.77 -8.55 -16.54
CA VAL A 85 2.52 -7.16 -16.93
C VAL A 85 1.14 -7.05 -17.55
N THR A 86 0.23 -6.33 -16.90
CA THR A 86 -0.80 -5.54 -17.59
C THR A 86 -1.04 -4.27 -16.82
N GLN A 87 -0.63 -3.17 -17.46
CA GLN A 87 -0.90 -1.80 -17.05
C GLN A 87 -2.41 -1.55 -16.98
N THR A 88 -2.88 -0.73 -16.03
CA THR A 88 -3.56 0.55 -16.34
C THR A 88 -3.98 1.30 -15.07
N ASN A 89 -3.73 2.62 -15.10
CA ASN A 89 -4.42 3.70 -14.39
C ASN A 89 -4.94 3.44 -12.97
N GLN A 90 -4.17 3.91 -11.99
CA GLN A 90 -4.77 4.42 -10.74
C GLN A 90 -5.44 5.76 -11.04
N GLN A 91 -6.64 5.69 -11.61
CA GLN A 91 -7.63 6.74 -11.44
C GLN A 91 -8.18 6.63 -10.02
N GLN A 92 -8.10 7.75 -9.31
CA GLN A 92 -8.63 7.95 -7.97
C GLN A 92 -10.00 7.30 -7.85
N ALA A 93 -10.14 6.40 -6.88
CA ALA A 93 -11.45 5.87 -6.52
C ALA A 93 -12.32 7.06 -6.07
N PRO A 94 -13.48 7.30 -6.71
CA PRO A 94 -14.44 8.24 -6.20
C PRO A 94 -14.87 7.81 -4.79
N VAL A 95 -14.74 8.73 -3.85
CA VAL A 95 -14.98 8.56 -2.41
C VAL A 95 -16.44 8.15 -2.10
N ASN A 96 -17.32 8.10 -3.10
CA ASN A 96 -18.76 7.92 -2.92
C ASN A 96 -19.19 6.44 -2.78
N ILE A 97 -18.55 5.48 -3.46
CA ILE A 97 -18.97 4.05 -3.36
C ILE A 97 -18.78 3.49 -1.96
N ALA A 98 -17.62 3.79 -1.35
CA ALA A 98 -17.27 3.26 -0.03
C ALA A 98 -18.26 3.73 1.04
N GLN A 99 -18.84 4.92 0.88
CA GLN A 99 -19.89 5.43 1.76
C GLN A 99 -21.26 4.80 1.48
N ARG A 100 -21.59 4.53 0.22
CA ARG A 100 -22.88 3.96 -0.17
C ARG A 100 -23.01 2.47 0.17
N PHE A 101 -21.90 1.73 0.16
CA PHE A 101 -21.88 0.28 0.40
C PHE A 101 -20.77 -0.10 1.40
N PRO A 102 -20.90 0.29 2.69
CA PRO A 102 -19.82 0.14 3.68
C PRO A 102 -19.51 -1.31 4.04
N SER A 103 -20.44 -2.24 3.78
CA SER A 103 -20.26 -3.67 4.05
C SER A 103 -19.49 -4.42 2.95
N VAL A 104 -19.19 -3.77 1.82
CA VAL A 104 -18.52 -4.39 0.67
C VAL A 104 -17.01 -4.30 0.82
N LEU A 105 -16.34 -5.45 0.91
CA LEU A 105 -14.88 -5.56 0.96
C LEU A 105 -14.24 -5.37 -0.41
N GLY A 106 -14.93 -5.79 -1.46
CA GLY A 106 -14.38 -5.82 -2.80
C GLY A 106 -15.43 -6.00 -3.86
N TRP A 107 -15.03 -5.80 -5.11
CA TRP A 107 -15.90 -5.86 -6.27
C TRP A 107 -15.37 -6.89 -7.26
N ASP A 108 -16.23 -7.77 -7.73
CA ASP A 108 -15.91 -8.76 -8.77
C ASP A 108 -16.88 -8.66 -9.95
N SER A 109 -16.43 -9.02 -11.16
CA SER A 109 -17.24 -8.98 -12.38
C SER A 109 -17.78 -10.35 -12.70
N ILE A 110 -19.11 -10.49 -12.68
CA ILE A 110 -19.80 -11.76 -12.92
C ILE A 110 -20.79 -11.65 -14.09
N ILE A 111 -21.23 -12.81 -14.58
CA ILE A 111 -22.35 -12.92 -15.52
C ILE A 111 -23.55 -13.48 -14.77
N LEU A 112 -24.70 -12.80 -14.88
CA LEU A 112 -25.92 -13.22 -14.21
C LEU A 112 -26.54 -14.46 -14.84
N ASN A 113 -26.89 -15.45 -14.02
CA ASN A 113 -27.72 -16.59 -14.45
C ASN A 113 -29.23 -16.35 -14.25
N LYS A 114 -29.60 -15.29 -13.52
CA LYS A 114 -30.99 -14.90 -13.25
C LYS A 114 -31.13 -13.39 -13.32
N GLY A 115 -32.33 -12.92 -13.63
CA GLY A 115 -32.64 -11.50 -13.56
C GLY A 115 -32.57 -11.00 -12.11
N VAL A 116 -31.89 -9.87 -11.89
CA VAL A 116 -31.79 -9.20 -10.58
C VAL A 116 -31.86 -7.69 -10.77
N SER A 117 -32.19 -6.94 -9.72
CA SER A 117 -32.21 -5.48 -9.78
C SER A 117 -30.90 -4.89 -9.27
N CYS A 118 -30.45 -3.80 -9.90
CA CYS A 118 -29.29 -3.06 -9.41
C CYS A 118 -29.55 -2.47 -8.02
N SER A 119 -28.64 -2.66 -7.08
CA SER A 119 -28.76 -2.12 -5.71
C SER A 119 -28.64 -0.60 -5.61
N ALA A 120 -28.19 0.09 -6.67
CA ALA A 120 -28.04 1.54 -6.70
C ALA A 120 -29.20 2.27 -7.39
N CYS A 121 -29.58 1.87 -8.61
CA CYS A 121 -30.63 2.52 -9.40
C CYS A 121 -31.90 1.67 -9.58
N SER A 122 -31.93 0.45 -9.03
CA SER A 122 -33.06 -0.47 -9.11
C SER A 122 -33.46 -0.92 -10.52
N CYS A 123 -32.66 -0.62 -11.55
CA CYS A 123 -32.92 -1.10 -12.91
C CYS A 123 -32.85 -2.64 -12.96
N GLY A 124 -33.75 -3.25 -13.73
CA GLY A 124 -33.73 -4.69 -13.97
C GLY A 124 -32.54 -5.10 -14.85
N LEU A 125 -31.75 -6.05 -14.39
CA LEU A 125 -30.61 -6.63 -15.09
C LEU A 125 -31.03 -8.01 -15.58
N SER A 126 -30.86 -8.26 -16.87
CA SER A 126 -31.27 -9.53 -17.50
C SER A 126 -30.22 -10.62 -17.30
N THR A 127 -30.66 -11.87 -17.43
CA THR A 127 -29.78 -13.04 -17.54
C THR A 127 -28.77 -12.84 -18.68
N GLY A 128 -27.52 -13.24 -18.45
CA GLY A 128 -26.41 -13.08 -19.38
C GLY A 128 -25.74 -11.70 -19.33
N SER A 129 -26.29 -10.73 -18.59
CA SER A 129 -25.66 -9.43 -18.41
C SER A 129 -24.40 -9.53 -17.54
N ARG A 130 -23.34 -8.82 -17.96
CA ARG A 130 -22.15 -8.59 -17.12
C ARG A 130 -22.46 -7.52 -16.08
N VAL A 131 -22.22 -7.83 -14.81
CA VAL A 131 -22.51 -6.95 -13.67
C VAL A 131 -21.37 -7.01 -12.66
N THR A 132 -21.35 -6.05 -11.75
CA THR A 132 -20.37 -6.03 -10.65
C THR A 132 -21.04 -6.51 -9.36
N LEU A 133 -20.51 -7.57 -8.76
CA LEU A 133 -20.94 -8.13 -7.48
C LEU A 133 -20.05 -7.59 -6.35
N GLY A 134 -20.68 -7.09 -5.28
CA GLY A 134 -20.01 -6.72 -4.05
C GLY A 134 -19.82 -7.94 -3.15
N LEU A 135 -18.57 -8.22 -2.78
CA LEU A 135 -18.20 -9.24 -1.79
C LEU A 135 -18.39 -8.66 -0.39
N SER A 136 -19.42 -9.10 0.33
CA SER A 136 -19.74 -8.60 1.67
C SER A 136 -19.28 -9.58 2.76
N VAL A 137 -18.83 -9.03 3.90
CA VAL A 137 -18.43 -9.80 5.08
C VAL A 137 -19.60 -10.45 5.81
N THR A 138 -20.79 -9.87 5.71
CA THR A 138 -21.91 -10.20 6.61
C THR A 138 -22.90 -11.23 6.06
N GLY A 139 -22.61 -11.90 4.95
CA GLY A 139 -23.48 -12.95 4.40
C GLY A 139 -24.91 -12.47 4.05
N GLY A 140 -25.10 -11.16 3.92
CA GLY A 140 -26.38 -10.52 3.61
C GLY A 140 -26.76 -10.63 2.13
N SER A 141 -27.76 -9.86 1.71
CA SER A 141 -28.16 -9.80 0.31
C SER A 141 -26.99 -9.34 -0.58
N PRO A 142 -26.76 -9.99 -1.72
CA PRO A 142 -25.68 -9.63 -2.62
C PRO A 142 -25.93 -8.23 -3.19
N ILE A 143 -24.91 -7.38 -3.11
CA ILE A 143 -24.96 -6.03 -3.70
C ILE A 143 -24.54 -6.17 -5.16
N VAL A 144 -25.44 -5.87 -6.09
CA VAL A 144 -25.19 -6.01 -7.53
C VAL A 144 -25.33 -4.65 -8.20
N LEU A 145 -24.30 -4.23 -8.94
CA LEU A 145 -24.27 -2.97 -9.67
C LEU A 145 -24.26 -3.19 -11.18
N CYS A 146 -25.03 -2.36 -11.89
CA CYS A 146 -24.92 -2.23 -13.33
C CYS A 146 -23.66 -1.45 -13.72
N ASP A 147 -23.22 -1.58 -14.98
CA ASP A 147 -22.02 -0.88 -15.48
C ASP A 147 -22.10 0.64 -15.28
N HIS A 148 -23.29 1.22 -15.54
CA HIS A 148 -23.53 2.65 -15.32
C HIS A 148 -23.31 3.06 -13.86
N CYS A 149 -23.90 2.32 -12.92
CA CYS A 149 -23.74 2.61 -11.49
C CYS A 149 -22.32 2.34 -11.03
N LYS A 150 -21.58 1.39 -11.63
CA LYS A 150 -20.19 1.14 -11.27
C LYS A 150 -19.25 2.27 -11.73
N ARG A 151 -19.53 2.89 -12.87
CA ARG A 151 -18.74 4.04 -13.39
C ARG A 151 -19.08 5.37 -12.72
N SER A 152 -20.32 5.51 -12.27
CA SER A 152 -20.83 6.75 -11.64
C SER A 152 -20.56 6.81 -10.14
N ALA A 153 -20.18 5.67 -9.55
CA ALA A 153 -19.94 5.54 -8.13
C ALA A 153 -18.45 5.78 -7.87
#